data_AF-A0A7C1TLS2-F1
#
_entry.id   AF-A0A7C1TLS2-F1
#
_cell.length_a   1.000
_cell.length_b   1.000
_cell.length_c   1.000
_cell.angle_alpha   90.00
_cell.angle_beta   90.00
_cell.angle_gamma   90.00
#
_symmetry.space_group_name_H-M   'P 1'
#
loop_
_entity.id
_entity.type
_entity.pdbx_description
1 polymer ?
#
loop_
_entity_poly.entity_id
_entity_poly.type
_entity_poly.pdbx_seq_one_letter_code
_entity_poly.pdbx_strand_id
1 'polypeptide(L)'
;MAAYAHPRSCLPAPPEKIMAAIHRLLAFLQDADPEIARSLAQSYVYLAQFVDDEEAATVARGQAAMQAQPPEPAELPYAEQAARIINRIKLEMENLLQDVQIYLR
;
A
#
# COMPACT_ATOMS: atom_id res chain seq x y z
N MET A 1 7.57 -2.43 -13.64
CA MET A 1 7.36 -3.23 -12.42
C MET A 1 6.55 -2.37 -11.46
N ALA A 2 5.43 -2.85 -10.92
CA ALA A 2 4.64 -2.04 -9.98
C ALA A 2 5.47 -1.81 -8.70
N ALA A 3 5.65 -0.56 -8.30
CA ALA A 3 6.29 -0.23 -7.02
C ALA A 3 5.37 -0.71 -5.89
N TYR A 4 5.87 -1.57 -5.01
CA TYR A 4 5.08 -2.12 -3.90
C TYR A 4 5.05 -1.19 -2.68
N ALA A 5 5.90 -0.17 -2.65
CA ALA A 5 6.03 0.81 -1.59
C ALA A 5 6.17 2.20 -2.22
N HIS A 6 5.39 3.14 -1.71
CA HIS A 6 5.37 4.54 -2.08
C HIS A 6 5.74 5.39 -0.84
N PRO A 7 6.48 6.49 -1.00
CA PRO A 7 6.75 7.40 0.10
C PRO A 7 5.46 8.02 0.64
N ARG A 8 5.29 8.04 1.96
CA ARG A 8 4.15 8.67 2.63
C ARG A 8 4.06 10.16 2.32
N SER A 9 5.20 10.82 2.08
CA SER A 9 5.24 12.22 1.63
C SER A 9 4.55 12.49 0.28
N CYS A 10 4.26 11.46 -0.52
CA CYS A 10 3.49 11.60 -1.76
C CYS A 10 1.98 11.77 -1.52
N LEU A 11 1.48 11.52 -0.30
CA LEU A 11 0.07 11.70 0.01
C LEU A 11 -0.26 13.18 0.27
N PRO A 12 -1.45 13.65 -0.17
CA PRO A 12 -1.89 15.02 0.09
C PRO A 12 -2.32 15.26 1.55
N ALA A 13 -2.49 14.18 2.32
CA ALA A 13 -2.89 14.20 3.72
C ALA A 13 -2.38 12.94 4.43
N PRO A 14 -2.30 12.93 5.78
CA PRO A 14 -2.03 11.71 6.54
C PRO A 14 -2.98 10.56 6.15
N PRO A 15 -2.49 9.31 6.05
CA PRO A 15 -3.29 8.14 5.66
C PRO A 15 -4.59 8.03 6.45
N GLU A 16 -4.55 8.28 7.75
CA GLU A 16 -5.70 8.14 8.65
C GLU A 16 -6.83 9.11 8.27
N LYS A 17 -6.49 10.31 7.77
CA LYS A 17 -7.48 11.28 7.29
C LYS A 17 -8.13 10.82 5.99
N ILE A 18 -7.35 10.23 5.07
CA ILE A 18 -7.86 9.71 3.80
C ILE A 18 -8.76 8.50 4.07
N MET A 19 -8.31 7.59 4.92
CA MET A 19 -9.07 6.42 5.38
C MET A 19 -10.43 6.83 5.97
N ALA A 20 -10.43 7.80 6.90
CA ALA A 20 -11.65 8.31 7.51
C ALA A 20 -12.60 8.96 6.48
N ALA A 21 -12.06 9.66 5.48
CA ALA A 21 -12.86 10.25 4.41
C ALA A 21 -13.51 9.17 3.53
N ILE A 22 -12.75 8.13 3.15
CA ILE A 22 -13.27 7.01 2.37
C ILE A 22 -14.37 6.27 3.13
N HIS A 23 -14.19 5.99 4.43
CA HIS A 23 -15.22 5.36 5.26
C HIS A 23 -16.53 6.15 5.27
N ARG A 24 -16.46 7.48 5.38
CA ARG A 24 -17.66 8.34 5.33
C ARG A 24 -18.35 8.28 3.97
N LEU A 25 -17.58 8.28 2.88
CA LEU A 25 -18.13 8.16 1.54
C LEU A 25 -18.79 6.80 1.32
N LEU A 26 -18.16 5.71 1.73
CA LEU A 26 -18.72 4.36 1.63
C LEU A 26 -20.01 4.21 2.44
N ALA A 27 -20.05 4.75 3.65
CA ALA A 27 -21.25 4.75 4.47
C ALA A 27 -22.41 5.56 3.85
N PHE A 28 -22.10 6.62 3.10
CA PHE A 28 -23.08 7.43 2.39
C PHE A 28 -23.57 6.78 1.09
N LEU A 29 -22.68 6.11 0.36
CA LEU A 29 -23.00 5.52 -0.95
C LEU A 29 -23.92 4.30 -0.83
N GLN A 30 -23.74 3.44 0.18
CA GLN A 30 -24.51 2.19 0.30
C GLN A 30 -24.65 1.48 -1.07
N ASP A 31 -25.87 1.10 -1.45
CA ASP A 31 -26.20 0.42 -2.72
C ASP A 31 -26.38 1.37 -3.91
N ALA A 32 -26.18 2.68 -3.73
CA ALA A 32 -26.49 3.67 -4.76
C ALA A 32 -25.55 3.58 -5.97
N ASP A 33 -24.26 3.27 -5.73
CA ASP A 33 -23.27 3.10 -6.80
C ASP A 33 -22.20 2.06 -6.39
N PRO A 34 -22.40 0.78 -6.75
CA PRO A 34 -21.49 -0.29 -6.36
C PRO A 34 -20.12 -0.21 -7.06
N GLU A 35 -20.01 0.50 -8.20
CA GLU A 35 -18.75 0.67 -8.90
C GLU A 35 -17.87 1.70 -8.17
N ILE A 36 -18.45 2.84 -7.79
CA ILE A 36 -17.75 3.85 -6.98
C ILE A 36 -17.37 3.26 -5.62
N ALA A 37 -18.27 2.52 -4.96
CA ALA A 37 -17.98 1.88 -3.69
C ALA A 37 -16.79 0.91 -3.79
N ARG A 38 -16.74 0.08 -4.85
CA ARG A 38 -15.62 -0.84 -5.09
C ARG A 38 -14.31 -0.09 -5.36
N SER A 39 -14.35 0.99 -6.14
CA SER A 39 -13.17 1.83 -6.42
C SER A 39 -12.61 2.50 -5.16
N LEU A 40 -13.50 3.03 -4.30
CA LEU A 40 -13.13 3.60 -3.01
C LEU A 40 -12.55 2.54 -2.07
N ALA A 41 -13.16 1.36 -1.99
CA ALA A 41 -12.64 0.26 -1.18
C ALA A 41 -11.27 -0.23 -1.67
N GLN A 42 -11.06 -0.30 -2.98
CA GLN A 42 -9.75 -0.65 -3.54
C GLN A 42 -8.70 0.42 -3.22
N SER A 43 -9.08 1.71 -3.32
CA SER A 43 -8.22 2.83 -2.94
C SER A 43 -7.85 2.81 -1.46
N TYR A 44 -8.80 2.46 -0.59
CA TYR A 44 -8.59 2.29 0.85
C TYR A 44 -7.51 1.23 1.14
N VAL A 45 -7.60 0.07 0.49
CA VAL A 45 -6.62 -1.02 0.64
C VAL A 45 -5.24 -0.61 0.12
N TYR A 46 -5.16 0.12 -1.00
CA TYR A 46 -3.88 0.58 -1.54
C TYR A 46 -3.17 1.64 -0.70
N LEU A 47 -3.85 2.27 0.28
CA LEU A 47 -3.18 3.19 1.20
C LEU A 47 -2.07 2.49 2.01
N ALA A 48 -2.16 1.18 2.24
CA ALA A 48 -1.11 0.39 2.89
C ALA A 48 0.23 0.41 2.14
N GLN A 49 0.24 0.73 0.84
CA GLN A 49 1.47 0.85 0.06
C GLN A 49 2.24 2.15 0.39
N PHE A 50 1.61 3.12 1.05
CA PHE A 50 2.25 4.38 1.45
C PHE A 50 2.93 4.25 2.81
N VAL A 51 4.22 3.88 2.76
CA VAL A 51 5.07 3.63 3.92
C VAL A 51 5.98 4.82 4.21
N ASP A 52 6.73 4.78 5.31
CA ASP A 52 7.72 5.83 5.59
C ASP A 52 8.73 5.96 4.44
N ASP A 53 9.14 7.18 4.14
CA ASP A 53 9.99 7.50 2.99
C ASP A 53 11.30 6.67 2.99
N GLU A 54 11.87 6.40 4.16
CA GLU A 54 13.05 5.55 4.33
C GLU A 54 12.79 4.09 3.94
N GLU A 55 11.61 3.56 4.27
CA GLU A 55 11.19 2.21 3.89
C GLU A 55 10.92 2.12 2.39
N ALA A 56 10.28 3.13 1.81
CA ALA A 56 10.08 3.22 0.36
C ALA A 56 11.43 3.25 -0.39
N ALA A 57 12.40 4.03 0.11
CA ALA A 57 13.75 4.05 -0.44
C ALA A 57 14.46 2.69 -0.31
N THR A 58 14.29 2.01 0.83
CA THR A 58 14.83 0.66 1.07
C THR A 58 14.25 -0.36 0.08
N VAL A 59 12.94 -0.33 -0.15
CA VAL A 59 12.28 -1.22 -1.13
C VAL A 59 12.78 -0.95 -2.54
N ALA A 60 12.89 0.32 -2.94
CA ALA A 60 13.41 0.69 -4.25
C ALA A 60 14.85 0.18 -4.46
N ARG A 61 15.71 0.33 -3.45
CA ARG A 61 17.08 -0.18 -3.48
C ARG A 61 17.13 -1.71 -3.54
N GLY A 62 16.35 -2.40 -2.71
CA GLY A 62 16.28 -3.87 -2.73
C GLY A 62 15.76 -4.42 -4.07
N GLN A 63 14.80 -3.75 -4.70
CA GLN A 63 14.32 -4.12 -6.03
C GLN A 63 15.40 -3.94 -7.11
N ALA A 64 16.18 -2.84 -7.05
CA ALA A 64 17.30 -2.63 -7.95
C ALA A 64 18.39 -3.69 -7.76
N ALA A 65 18.70 -4.07 -6.52
CA ALA A 65 19.64 -5.12 -6.18
C ALA A 65 19.27 -6.47 -6.80
N MET A 66 17.97 -6.83 -6.76
CA MET A 66 17.46 -8.08 -7.36
C MET A 66 17.51 -8.09 -8.89
N GLN A 67 17.51 -6.91 -9.52
CA GLN A 67 17.56 -6.76 -10.98
C GLN A 67 19.00 -6.69 -11.52
N ALA A 68 19.98 -6.36 -10.67
CA ALA A 68 21.38 -6.29 -11.05
C ALA A 68 21.93 -7.67 -11.47
N GLN A 69 22.71 -7.70 -12.55
CA GLN A 69 23.41 -8.90 -13.02
C GLN A 69 24.89 -8.59 -13.33
N PRO A 70 25.84 -9.14 -12.56
CA PRO A 70 25.66 -9.97 -11.36
C PRO A 70 25.16 -9.15 -10.16
N PRO A 71 24.46 -9.77 -9.18
CA PRO A 71 24.06 -9.08 -7.97
C PRO A 71 25.29 -8.70 -7.14
N GLU A 72 25.34 -7.44 -6.67
CA GLU A 72 26.39 -6.98 -5.78
C GLU A 72 26.17 -7.54 -4.36
N PRO A 73 27.15 -8.24 -3.75
CA PRO A 73 26.98 -8.85 -2.42
C PRO A 73 26.60 -7.85 -1.32
N ALA A 74 27.05 -6.60 -1.43
CA ALA A 74 26.72 -5.53 -0.48
C ALA A 74 25.24 -5.11 -0.54
N GLU A 75 24.54 -5.43 -1.63
CA GLU A 75 23.15 -5.04 -1.87
C GLU A 75 22.14 -6.13 -1.47
N LEU A 76 22.60 -7.36 -1.22
CA LEU A 76 21.75 -8.50 -0.80
C LEU A 76 20.95 -8.22 0.50
N PRO A 77 21.50 -7.55 1.55
CA PRO A 77 20.73 -7.23 2.75
C PRO A 77 19.52 -6.33 2.46
N TYR A 78 19.61 -5.43 1.47
CA TYR A 78 18.49 -4.56 1.09
C TYR A 78 17.39 -5.34 0.38
N ALA A 79 17.72 -6.39 -0.39
CA ALA A 79 16.74 -7.28 -0.99
C ALA A 79 15.92 -8.03 0.08
N GLU A 80 16.59 -8.54 1.12
CA GLU A 80 15.90 -9.18 2.25
C GLU A 80 15.03 -8.20 3.03
N GLN A 81 15.54 -7.00 3.31
CA GLN A 81 14.79 -5.97 4.03
C GLN A 81 13.57 -5.52 3.22
N ALA A 82 13.72 -5.32 1.91
CA ALA A 82 12.63 -5.01 1.00
C ALA A 82 11.54 -6.10 1.02
N ALA A 83 11.93 -7.38 1.01
CA ALA A 83 10.98 -8.48 1.09
C ALA A 83 10.17 -8.46 2.41
N ARG A 84 10.80 -8.13 3.54
CA ARG A 84 10.10 -7.99 4.83
C ARG A 84 9.09 -6.84 4.81
N ILE A 85 9.48 -5.68 4.28
CA ILE A 85 8.59 -4.51 4.15
C ILE A 85 7.40 -4.86 3.26
N ILE A 86 7.65 -5.48 2.10
CA ILE A 86 6.59 -5.88 1.15
C ILE A 86 5.61 -6.86 1.81
N ASN A 87 6.10 -7.83 2.59
CA ASN A 87 5.22 -8.77 3.29
C ASN A 87 4.37 -8.08 4.36
N ARG A 88 4.92 -7.09 5.06
CA ARG A 88 4.13 -6.26 5.99
C ARG A 88 3.04 -5.47 5.27
N ILE A 89 3.36 -4.86 4.14
CA ILE A 89 2.37 -4.14 3.30
C ILE A 89 1.25 -5.09 2.87
N LYS A 90 1.57 -6.31 2.40
CA LYS A 90 0.56 -7.30 2.01
C LYS A 90 -0.37 -7.67 3.15
N LEU A 91 0.18 -7.92 4.35
CA LEU A 91 -0.62 -8.23 5.52
C LEU A 91 -1.54 -7.06 5.92
N GLU A 92 -1.03 -5.83 5.82
CA GLU A 92 -1.83 -4.63 6.08
C GLU A 92 -2.96 -4.47 5.05
N MET A 93 -2.68 -4.72 3.76
CA MET A 93 -3.72 -4.74 2.72
C MET A 93 -4.81 -5.77 3.02
N GLU A 94 -4.46 -6.97 3.50
CA GLU A 94 -5.43 -8.00 3.89
C GLU A 94 -6.32 -7.54 5.05
N ASN A 95 -5.73 -6.87 6.05
CA ASN A 95 -6.49 -6.32 7.18
C ASN A 95 -7.44 -5.20 6.73
N LEU A 96 -6.97 -4.27 5.89
CA LEU A 96 -7.81 -3.18 5.35
C LEU A 96 -8.92 -3.72 4.43
N LEU A 97 -8.68 -4.81 3.71
CA LEU A 97 -9.70 -5.46 2.91
C LEU A 97 -10.82 -6.03 3.78
N GLN A 98 -10.49 -6.65 4.91
CA GLN A 98 -11.49 -7.14 5.86
C GLN A 98 -12.31 -6.00 6.48
N ASP A 99 -11.65 -4.87 6.79
CA ASP A 99 -12.30 -3.69 7.35
C ASP A 99 -13.35 -3.11 6.38
N VAL A 100 -13.01 -3.00 5.09
CA VAL A 100 -13.90 -2.38 4.10
C VAL A 100 -14.97 -3.31 3.53
N GLN A 101 -14.85 -4.63 3.72
CA GLN A 101 -15.81 -5.64 3.23
C GLN A 101 -17.24 -5.43 3.77
N ILE A 102 -17.39 -4.78 4.93
CA ILE A 102 -18.71 -4.48 5.50
C ILE A 102 -19.56 -3.56 4.62
N TYR A 103 -18.91 -2.76 3.75
CA TYR A 103 -19.57 -1.80 2.86
C TYR A 103 -19.85 -2.34 1.46
N LEU A 104 -19.36 -3.54 1.12
CA LEU A 104 -19.44 -4.12 -0.23
C LEU A 104 -20.43 -5.29 -0.32
N ARG A 105 -21.39 -5.38 0.61
CA ARG A 105 -22.37 -6.47 0.70
C ARG A 105 -23.50 -6.32 -0.29
#